data_AF-A0A5B0RJK3-F1
#
_entry.id   AF-A0A5B0RJK3-F1
#
_cell.length_a   1.000
_cell.length_b   1.000
_cell.length_c   1.000
_cell.angle_alpha   90.00
_cell.angle_beta   90.00
_cell.angle_gamma   90.00
#
_symmetry.space_group_name_H-M   'P 1'
#
loop_
_entity.id
_entity.type
_entity.pdbx_description
1 polymer ?
#
loop_
_entity_poly.entity_id
_entity_poly.type
_entity_poly.pdbx_seq_one_letter_code
_entity_poly.pdbx_strand_id
1 'polypeptide(L)'
;MYSLGWRKGFEEKSHLGITGIASKVAKDQEGWIKLFTETPWINDFLAQQFGDISLGMYREVKEQYDQQKAPSLTPFYMADPESFCGHLSFTFDNFYNKAHKDEDGSPFRFAMWIPINKQTGKLVQENLQVEGGEFVFPEDGCAIDFSGFNGVVECVWKASEHPHHTLPSSTAIGSSDDRLGLSCLLPDSAERAIERMMAVEDGEKLDWTIQDLGHLHNNSLKYDSKGKPFETNDGVDLQASPPSACVLDEDSSTEPDKSLSSQLKVARPTQLHRST
;
A
#
# COMPACT_ATOMS: atom_id res chain seq x y z
N MET A 1 -3.97 7.16 -6.19
CA MET A 1 -3.37 6.08 -5.37
C MET A 1 -4.34 5.69 -4.27
N TYR A 2 -4.34 4.41 -3.90
CA TYR A 2 -5.18 3.82 -2.86
C TYR A 2 -4.31 3.10 -1.83
N SER A 3 -4.88 2.83 -0.67
CA SER A 3 -4.17 2.15 0.42
C SER A 3 -5.04 1.18 1.20
N LEU A 4 -4.41 0.17 1.79
CA LEU A 4 -5.01 -0.81 2.71
C LEU A 4 -4.03 -1.12 3.84
N GLY A 5 -4.53 -1.37 5.06
CA GLY A 5 -3.69 -1.68 6.22
C GLY A 5 -3.43 -0.49 7.14
N TRP A 6 -2.40 -0.61 7.98
CA TRP A 6 -2.10 0.24 9.11
C TRP A 6 -1.50 1.59 8.71
N ARG A 7 -1.90 2.63 9.43
CA ARG A 7 -1.45 4.01 9.28
C ARG A 7 -1.49 4.70 10.64
N LYS A 8 -0.91 5.90 10.72
CA LYS A 8 -1.10 6.77 11.88
C LYS A 8 -2.61 7.00 12.10
N GLY A 9 -3.03 6.81 13.35
CA GLY A 9 -4.39 7.10 13.81
C GLY A 9 -4.76 8.57 13.64
N PHE A 10 -6.04 8.84 13.39
CA PHE A 10 -6.53 10.20 13.13
C PHE A 10 -7.24 10.86 14.31
N GLU A 11 -7.70 10.07 15.29
CA GLU A 11 -8.34 10.62 16.48
C GLU A 11 -7.28 11.11 17.47
N GLU A 12 -7.62 12.11 18.27
CA GLU A 12 -6.71 12.79 19.22
C GLU A 12 -5.99 11.82 20.17
N LYS A 13 -6.61 10.67 20.47
CA LYS A 13 -6.08 9.58 21.30
C LYS A 13 -5.74 8.29 20.54
N SER A 14 -5.86 8.31 19.21
CA SER A 14 -5.49 7.18 18.36
C SER A 14 -4.08 7.37 17.83
N HIS A 15 -3.22 6.38 18.05
CA HIS A 15 -1.85 6.40 17.57
C HIS A 15 -1.68 5.58 16.29
N LEU A 16 -2.44 4.50 16.18
CA LEU A 16 -2.41 3.60 15.03
C LEU A 16 -3.83 3.17 14.65
N GLY A 17 -4.08 3.03 13.35
CA GLY A 17 -5.36 2.61 12.81
C GLY A 17 -5.25 1.97 11.44
N ILE A 18 -6.18 1.09 11.11
CA ILE A 18 -6.28 0.57 9.74
C ILE A 18 -6.99 1.59 8.84
N THR A 19 -6.75 1.49 7.53
CA THR A 19 -7.40 2.37 6.55
C THR A 19 -8.92 2.17 6.57
N GLY A 20 -9.66 3.21 6.93
CA GLY A 20 -11.12 3.21 6.91
C GLY A 20 -11.71 4.51 7.46
N ILE A 21 -12.93 4.83 7.04
CA ILE A 21 -13.71 5.96 7.58
C ILE A 21 -15.06 5.39 8.00
N ALA A 22 -15.42 5.50 9.28
CA ALA A 22 -16.62 4.88 9.84
C ALA A 22 -17.89 5.18 9.03
N SER A 23 -18.09 6.43 8.59
CA SER A 23 -19.25 6.82 7.76
C SER A 23 -19.27 6.18 6.36
N LYS A 24 -18.11 5.83 5.81
CA LYS A 24 -18.00 5.09 4.54
C LYS A 24 -18.20 3.60 4.77
N VAL A 25 -17.63 3.06 5.84
CA VAL A 25 -17.83 1.67 6.26
C VAL A 25 -19.31 1.38 6.49
N ALA A 26 -20.08 2.31 7.07
CA ALA A 26 -21.52 2.16 7.28
C ALA A 26 -22.33 1.95 5.99
N LYS A 27 -21.82 2.36 4.84
CA LYS A 27 -22.49 2.19 3.53
C LYS A 27 -22.37 0.75 3.01
N ASP A 28 -21.31 0.04 3.40
CA ASP A 28 -21.03 -1.33 2.99
C ASP A 28 -20.16 -2.03 4.05
N GLN A 29 -20.77 -2.32 5.20
CA GLN A 29 -20.06 -2.96 6.32
C GLN A 29 -19.60 -4.37 5.96
N GLU A 30 -20.46 -5.13 5.27
CA GLU A 30 -20.18 -6.51 4.91
C GLU A 30 -19.03 -6.60 3.92
N GLY A 31 -19.04 -5.77 2.86
CA GLY A 31 -17.93 -5.69 1.90
C GLY A 31 -16.63 -5.24 2.55
N TRP A 32 -16.69 -4.30 3.49
CA TRP A 32 -15.51 -3.84 4.23
C TRP A 32 -14.94 -4.91 5.18
N ILE A 33 -15.79 -5.61 5.94
CA ILE A 33 -15.36 -6.74 6.77
C ILE A 33 -14.74 -7.81 5.87
N LYS A 34 -15.40 -8.16 4.77
CA LYS A 34 -14.91 -9.16 3.82
C LYS A 34 -13.52 -8.81 3.29
N LEU A 35 -13.30 -7.57 2.87
CA LEU A 35 -11.99 -7.08 2.42
C LEU A 35 -10.90 -7.37 3.46
N PHE A 36 -11.16 -7.08 4.72
CA PHE A 36 -10.18 -7.30 5.77
C PHE A 36 -10.05 -8.75 6.20
N THR A 37 -11.08 -9.59 6.05
CA THR A 37 -10.94 -11.04 6.26
C THR A 37 -10.04 -11.73 5.24
N GLU A 38 -9.82 -11.12 4.07
CA GLU A 38 -8.90 -11.62 3.03
C GLU A 38 -7.44 -11.19 3.28
N THR A 39 -7.20 -10.14 4.08
CA THR A 39 -5.84 -9.61 4.30
C THR A 39 -4.83 -10.57 4.91
N PRO A 40 -5.18 -11.53 5.81
CA PRO A 40 -4.20 -12.51 6.28
C PRO A 40 -3.66 -13.37 5.13
N TRP A 41 -4.55 -13.84 4.25
CA TRP A 41 -4.14 -14.62 3.09
C TRP A 41 -3.29 -13.79 2.11
N ILE A 42 -3.64 -12.51 1.89
CA ILE A 42 -2.86 -11.59 1.07
C ILE A 42 -1.45 -11.38 1.68
N ASN A 43 -1.36 -11.20 3.00
CA ASN A 43 -0.08 -11.08 3.70
C ASN A 43 0.80 -12.30 3.42
N ASP A 44 0.28 -13.51 3.68
CA ASP A 44 1.03 -14.75 3.50
C ASP A 44 1.47 -14.96 2.04
N PHE A 45 0.59 -14.66 1.09
CA PHE A 45 0.91 -14.72 -0.34
C PHE A 45 2.06 -13.79 -0.69
N LEU A 46 2.00 -12.52 -0.27
CA LEU A 46 3.04 -11.53 -0.57
C LEU A 46 4.36 -11.84 0.17
N ALA A 47 4.29 -12.38 1.40
CA ALA A 47 5.46 -12.83 2.16
C ALA A 47 6.20 -13.93 1.40
N GLN A 48 5.45 -14.90 0.88
CA GLN A 48 5.99 -15.96 0.04
C GLN A 48 6.61 -15.40 -1.25
N GLN A 49 5.93 -14.49 -1.96
CA GLN A 49 6.48 -13.91 -3.19
C GLN A 49 7.78 -13.16 -2.93
N PHE A 50 7.85 -12.36 -1.87
CA PHE A 50 9.07 -11.67 -1.49
C PHE A 50 10.19 -12.67 -1.14
N GLY A 51 9.90 -13.66 -0.30
CA GLY A 51 10.85 -14.71 0.06
C GLY A 51 11.40 -15.49 -1.14
N ASP A 52 10.56 -15.77 -2.14
CA ASP A 52 10.92 -16.46 -3.38
C ASP A 52 11.88 -15.62 -4.26
N ILE A 53 11.76 -14.30 -4.24
CA ILE A 53 12.67 -13.39 -4.99
C ILE A 53 14.00 -13.25 -4.26
N SER A 54 13.95 -12.97 -2.95
CA SER A 54 15.14 -12.74 -2.13
C SER A 54 14.88 -13.05 -0.67
N LEU A 55 15.16 -14.30 -0.27
CA LEU A 55 15.04 -14.75 1.11
C LEU A 55 15.88 -13.93 2.10
N GLY A 56 17.04 -13.42 1.67
CA GLY A 56 17.89 -12.57 2.49
C GLY A 56 17.24 -11.22 2.81
N MET A 57 16.74 -10.53 1.78
CA MET A 57 16.06 -9.23 1.95
C MET A 57 14.74 -9.37 2.70
N TYR A 58 13.99 -10.44 2.45
CA TYR A 58 12.76 -10.75 3.20
C TYR A 58 13.05 -10.90 4.69
N ARG A 59 14.08 -11.67 5.06
CA ARG A 59 14.45 -11.87 6.47
C ARG A 59 14.86 -10.58 7.17
N GLU A 60 15.52 -9.66 6.48
CA GLU A 60 15.92 -8.37 7.05
C GLU A 60 14.71 -7.47 7.34
N VAL A 61 13.76 -7.37 6.38
CA VAL A 61 12.48 -6.65 6.61
C VAL A 61 11.70 -7.31 7.75
N LYS A 62 11.63 -8.63 7.76
CA LYS A 62 10.95 -9.38 8.82
C LYS A 62 11.59 -9.15 10.19
N GLU A 63 12.91 -9.16 10.28
CA GLU A 63 13.63 -8.91 11.53
C GLU A 63 13.32 -7.51 12.08
N GLN A 64 13.25 -6.48 11.23
CA GLN A 64 12.80 -5.16 11.64
C GLN A 64 11.37 -5.20 12.20
N TYR A 65 10.43 -5.83 11.48
CA TYR A 65 9.04 -5.94 11.92
C TYR A 65 8.93 -6.65 13.28
N ASP A 66 9.70 -7.73 13.49
CA ASP A 66 9.75 -8.46 14.76
C ASP A 66 10.32 -7.58 15.89
N GLN A 67 11.41 -6.85 15.64
CA GLN A 67 12.03 -5.94 16.62
C GLN A 67 11.08 -4.79 17.02
N GLN A 68 10.35 -4.24 16.05
CA GLN A 68 9.39 -3.16 16.26
C GLN A 68 8.03 -3.64 16.77
N LYS A 69 7.80 -4.96 16.85
CA LYS A 69 6.45 -5.53 17.08
C LYS A 69 5.42 -4.95 16.11
N ALA A 70 5.83 -4.66 14.87
CA ALA A 70 4.99 -4.01 13.88
C ALA A 70 3.92 -4.98 13.36
N PRO A 71 2.68 -4.49 13.17
CA PRO A 71 1.59 -5.35 12.74
C PRO A 71 1.72 -5.70 11.26
N SER A 72 1.25 -6.89 10.90
CA SER A 72 1.11 -7.30 9.51
C SER A 72 -0.11 -6.63 8.88
N LEU A 73 -0.44 -7.01 7.64
CA LEU A 73 -1.62 -6.48 6.96
C LEU A 73 -2.93 -6.92 7.62
N THR A 74 -2.85 -7.90 8.55
CA THR A 74 -3.99 -8.34 9.35
C THR A 74 -4.65 -7.16 10.07
N PRO A 75 -5.99 -7.15 10.18
CA PRO A 75 -6.73 -5.97 10.61
C PRO A 75 -6.86 -5.86 12.13
N PHE A 76 -6.08 -6.66 12.85
CA PHE A 76 -6.03 -6.75 14.29
C PHE A 76 -4.60 -6.53 14.73
N TYR A 77 -4.39 -5.72 15.75
CA TYR A 77 -3.04 -5.47 16.25
C TYR A 77 -2.58 -6.68 17.07
N MET A 78 -2.02 -7.68 16.38
CA MET A 78 -1.52 -8.90 16.97
C MET A 78 -0.15 -9.24 16.41
N ALA A 79 0.64 -9.99 17.19
CA ALA A 79 1.88 -10.56 16.70
C ALA A 79 1.57 -11.54 15.57
N ASP A 80 2.23 -11.35 14.43
CA ASP A 80 2.10 -12.20 13.26
C ASP A 80 3.50 -12.71 12.87
N PRO A 81 3.74 -14.04 12.87
CA PRO A 81 5.04 -14.60 12.52
C PRO A 81 5.44 -14.32 11.08
N GLU A 82 4.51 -14.00 10.17
CA GLU A 82 4.81 -13.62 8.78
C GLU A 82 4.63 -12.11 8.56
N SER A 83 4.73 -11.30 9.63
CA SER A 83 4.67 -9.84 9.53
C SER A 83 5.88 -9.28 8.79
N PHE A 84 5.65 -8.74 7.59
CA PHE A 84 6.64 -7.98 6.83
C PHE A 84 6.03 -6.77 6.10
N CYS A 85 4.70 -6.67 6.08
CA CYS A 85 3.94 -5.66 5.37
C CYS A 85 2.75 -5.24 6.24
N GLY A 86 2.79 -4.02 6.75
CA GLY A 86 1.71 -3.44 7.57
C GLY A 86 0.73 -2.61 6.73
N HIS A 87 1.15 -2.20 5.53
CA HIS A 87 0.39 -1.31 4.66
C HIS A 87 0.68 -1.64 3.20
N LEU A 88 -0.38 -1.68 2.41
CA LEU A 88 -0.33 -1.78 0.96
C LEU A 88 -0.71 -0.45 0.35
N SER A 89 0.12 0.06 -0.55
CA SER A 89 -0.29 1.07 -1.53
C SER A 89 -0.56 0.40 -2.87
N PHE A 90 -1.54 0.90 -3.61
CA PHE A 90 -1.80 0.42 -4.95
C PHE A 90 -2.28 1.52 -5.90
N THR A 91 -1.90 1.38 -7.16
CA THR A 91 -2.08 2.38 -8.22
C THR A 91 -2.54 1.72 -9.51
N PHE A 92 -3.46 2.36 -10.21
CA PHE A 92 -3.91 2.01 -11.56
C PHE A 92 -4.33 3.32 -12.25
N ASP A 93 -4.95 3.25 -13.43
CA ASP A 93 -5.31 4.38 -14.27
C ASP A 93 -4.09 5.14 -14.82
N ASN A 94 -3.11 4.40 -15.33
CA ASN A 94 -1.88 4.96 -15.91
C ASN A 94 -1.12 5.89 -14.94
N PHE A 95 -1.06 5.50 -13.67
CA PHE A 95 -0.32 6.23 -12.64
C PHE A 95 1.16 6.39 -13.02
N TYR A 96 1.70 7.59 -12.75
CA TYR A 96 3.11 7.92 -12.89
C TYR A 96 3.50 8.94 -11.82
N ASN A 97 4.80 9.08 -11.56
CA ASN A 97 5.31 9.99 -10.55
C ASN A 97 6.71 10.50 -10.91
N LYS A 98 7.18 11.48 -10.13
CA LYS A 98 8.55 11.99 -10.22
C LYS A 98 9.52 11.07 -9.49
N ALA A 99 10.78 11.12 -9.90
CA ALA A 99 11.88 10.46 -9.20
C ALA A 99 11.94 10.90 -7.73
N HIS A 100 11.98 9.93 -6.82
CA HIS A 100 12.10 10.15 -5.39
C HIS A 100 12.84 8.98 -4.74
N LYS A 101 13.30 9.18 -3.51
CA LYS A 101 13.68 8.10 -2.59
C LYS A 101 12.59 8.02 -1.54
N ASP A 102 12.37 6.83 -1.00
CA ASP A 102 11.51 6.71 0.15
C ASP A 102 12.28 7.14 1.40
N GLU A 103 11.64 7.92 2.26
CA GLU A 103 12.22 8.38 3.53
C GLU A 103 12.00 7.37 4.66
N ASP A 104 11.47 6.19 4.35
CA ASP A 104 10.95 5.26 5.33
C ASP A 104 12.01 4.33 5.93
N GLY A 105 11.69 3.78 7.11
CA GLY A 105 12.60 2.92 7.86
C GLY A 105 12.78 1.51 7.29
N SER A 106 11.98 1.07 6.30
CA SER A 106 12.09 -0.30 5.76
C SER A 106 13.41 -0.51 5.00
N PRO A 107 14.18 -1.57 5.29
CA PRO A 107 15.47 -1.80 4.61
C PRO A 107 15.27 -2.10 3.12
N PHE A 108 14.13 -2.69 2.76
CA PHE A 108 13.76 -2.98 1.37
C PHE A 108 12.28 -2.72 1.12
N ARG A 109 11.96 -2.42 -0.14
CA ARG A 109 10.61 -2.42 -0.69
C ARG A 109 10.35 -3.66 -1.49
N PHE A 110 9.11 -4.14 -1.42
CA PHE A 110 8.57 -5.13 -2.33
C PHE A 110 7.45 -4.49 -3.14
N ALA A 111 7.48 -4.65 -4.46
CA ALA A 111 6.41 -4.20 -5.34
C ALA A 111 6.07 -5.25 -6.41
N MET A 112 4.82 -5.19 -6.86
CA MET A 112 4.29 -6.00 -7.94
C MET A 112 3.62 -5.11 -8.98
N TRP A 113 3.72 -5.50 -10.25
CA TRP A 113 2.93 -4.94 -11.34
C TRP A 113 2.10 -6.04 -11.97
N ILE A 114 0.79 -5.91 -11.86
CA ILE A 114 -0.17 -6.97 -12.18
C ILE A 114 -1.04 -6.49 -13.35
N PRO A 115 -1.05 -7.21 -14.49
CA PRO A 115 -1.93 -6.90 -15.61
C PRO A 115 -3.38 -7.23 -15.21
N ILE A 116 -4.25 -6.22 -15.18
CA ILE A 116 -5.65 -6.40 -14.75
C ILE A 116 -6.63 -5.74 -15.70
N ASN A 117 -7.86 -6.22 -15.67
CA ASN A 117 -9.03 -5.49 -16.13
C ASN A 117 -9.54 -4.65 -14.96
N LYS A 118 -9.39 -3.32 -15.01
CA LYS A 118 -9.69 -2.45 -13.86
C LYS A 118 -11.17 -2.39 -13.46
N GLN A 119 -12.07 -2.77 -14.36
CA GLN A 119 -13.51 -2.80 -14.07
C GLN A 119 -13.89 -4.06 -13.28
N THR A 120 -13.20 -5.18 -13.51
CA THR A 120 -13.54 -6.48 -12.92
C THR A 120 -12.53 -6.97 -11.89
N GLY A 121 -11.33 -6.39 -11.85
CA GLY A 121 -10.20 -6.84 -11.04
C GLY A 121 -9.55 -8.14 -11.52
N LYS A 122 -10.01 -8.73 -12.64
CA LYS A 122 -9.47 -9.99 -13.15
C LYS A 122 -8.14 -9.78 -13.86
N LEU A 123 -7.26 -10.78 -13.82
CA LEU A 123 -6.00 -10.76 -14.56
C LEU A 123 -6.24 -10.70 -16.07
N VAL A 124 -5.47 -9.87 -16.76
CA VAL A 124 -5.35 -9.90 -18.23
C VAL A 124 -4.22 -10.86 -18.55
N GLN A 125 -4.56 -12.00 -19.15
CA GLN A 125 -3.60 -13.08 -19.41
C GLN A 125 -2.88 -12.95 -20.75
N GLU A 126 -3.50 -12.28 -21.71
CA GLU A 126 -2.99 -12.14 -23.07
C GLU A 126 -3.29 -10.74 -23.62
N ASN A 127 -2.40 -10.25 -24.48
CA ASN A 127 -2.59 -9.01 -25.23
C ASN A 127 -2.91 -7.79 -24.35
N LEU A 128 -2.11 -7.56 -23.30
CA LEU A 128 -2.27 -6.37 -22.44
C LEU A 128 -2.21 -5.09 -23.29
N GLN A 129 -3.26 -4.29 -23.25
CA GLN A 129 -3.38 -3.07 -24.07
C GLN A 129 -2.72 -1.82 -23.43
N VAL A 130 -1.77 -2.03 -22.51
CA VAL A 130 -1.04 -0.96 -21.80
C VAL A 130 0.37 -0.84 -22.35
N GLU A 131 0.73 0.35 -22.82
CA GLU A 131 2.05 0.69 -23.34
C GLU A 131 2.78 1.68 -22.40
N GLY A 132 4.11 1.56 -22.33
CA GLY A 132 4.95 2.36 -21.43
C GLY A 132 4.80 1.98 -19.96
N GLY A 133 5.00 2.95 -19.07
CA GLY A 133 4.87 2.76 -17.63
C GLY A 133 6.10 2.16 -16.96
N GLU A 134 7.27 2.27 -17.58
CA GLU A 134 8.53 1.71 -17.08
C GLU A 134 8.84 2.19 -15.67
N PHE A 135 9.38 1.29 -14.85
CA PHE A 135 9.86 1.63 -13.51
C PHE A 135 11.36 1.89 -13.56
N VAL A 136 11.78 3.12 -13.33
CA VAL A 136 13.11 3.63 -13.65
C VAL A 136 13.88 3.93 -12.38
N PHE A 137 15.14 3.47 -12.33
CA PHE A 137 16.16 3.83 -11.36
C PHE A 137 17.18 4.76 -12.02
N PRO A 138 16.92 6.09 -12.06
CA PRO A 138 17.68 7.02 -12.89
C PRO A 138 19.18 7.08 -12.56
N GLU A 139 19.55 7.06 -11.28
CA GLU A 139 20.96 7.12 -10.85
C GLU A 139 21.71 5.82 -11.12
N ASP A 140 21.01 4.69 -11.11
CA ASP A 140 21.58 3.37 -11.43
C ASP A 140 21.66 3.13 -12.95
N GLY A 141 21.04 4.01 -13.74
CA GLY A 141 21.00 3.92 -15.18
C GLY A 141 20.27 2.66 -15.68
N CYS A 142 19.26 2.19 -14.94
CA CYS A 142 18.48 1.01 -15.31
C CYS A 142 16.97 1.22 -15.15
N ALA A 143 16.18 0.37 -15.81
CA ALA A 143 14.74 0.38 -15.71
C ALA A 143 14.16 -1.03 -15.93
N ILE A 144 12.98 -1.24 -15.35
CA ILE A 144 12.09 -2.36 -15.66
C ILE A 144 11.22 -1.94 -16.85
N ASP A 145 11.49 -2.56 -17.99
CA ASP A 145 10.70 -2.40 -19.20
C ASP A 145 9.58 -3.45 -19.25
N PHE A 146 8.35 -2.98 -19.29
CA PHE A 146 7.15 -3.81 -19.35
C PHE A 146 6.73 -4.17 -20.78
N SER A 147 7.40 -3.62 -21.80
CA SER A 147 7.04 -3.82 -23.20
C SER A 147 7.10 -5.30 -23.60
N GLY A 148 6.01 -5.77 -24.23
CA GLY A 148 5.88 -7.16 -24.67
C GLY A 148 5.78 -8.18 -23.54
N PHE A 149 5.63 -7.76 -22.28
CA PHE A 149 5.46 -8.64 -21.12
C PHE A 149 4.03 -8.57 -20.58
N ASN A 150 3.30 -9.67 -20.68
CA ASN A 150 1.91 -9.79 -20.24
C ASN A 150 1.77 -10.49 -18.87
N GLY A 151 2.88 -10.69 -18.15
CA GLY A 151 2.89 -11.38 -16.86
C GLY A 151 2.89 -10.42 -15.67
N VAL A 152 2.87 -11.01 -14.47
CA VAL A 152 3.15 -10.29 -13.24
C VAL A 152 4.64 -10.02 -13.14
N VAL A 153 5.01 -8.79 -12.81
CA VAL A 153 6.40 -8.42 -12.49
C VAL A 153 6.50 -8.17 -11.01
N GLU A 154 7.59 -8.64 -10.41
CA GLU A 154 7.86 -8.48 -8.98
C GLU A 154 9.26 -7.86 -8.84
N CYS A 155 9.43 -6.92 -7.92
CA CYS A 155 10.70 -6.25 -7.68
C CYS A 155 10.93 -6.04 -6.19
N VAL A 156 12.19 -6.21 -5.79
CA VAL A 156 12.68 -5.85 -4.47
C VAL A 156 13.87 -4.92 -4.64
N TRP A 157 13.88 -3.79 -3.94
CA TRP A 157 15.00 -2.84 -3.96
C TRP A 157 15.10 -2.06 -2.65
N LYS A 158 16.24 -1.39 -2.45
CA LYS A 158 16.46 -0.49 -1.32
C LYS A 158 16.00 0.92 -1.67
N ALA A 159 14.73 1.23 -1.42
CA ALA A 159 14.08 2.47 -1.86
C ALA A 159 14.64 3.75 -1.21
N SER A 160 15.26 3.61 -0.04
CA SER A 160 15.95 4.70 0.66
C SER A 160 17.29 5.08 0.02
N GLU A 161 17.89 4.20 -0.80
CA GLU A 161 19.17 4.46 -1.47
C GLU A 161 19.01 4.74 -2.96
N HIS A 162 18.15 3.98 -3.63
CA HIS A 162 17.95 4.05 -5.07
C HIS A 162 16.75 4.94 -5.41
N PRO A 163 16.97 6.17 -5.95
CA PRO A 163 15.86 6.96 -6.44
C PRO A 163 15.13 6.18 -7.53
N HIS A 164 13.81 6.30 -7.55
CA HIS A 164 12.97 5.54 -8.46
C HIS A 164 11.71 6.31 -8.84
N HIS A 165 11.10 5.94 -9.97
CA HIS A 165 9.80 6.45 -10.41
C HIS A 165 9.19 5.57 -11.51
N THR A 166 7.91 5.81 -11.76
CA THR A 166 7.15 5.23 -12.86
C THR A 166 6.99 6.28 -13.97
N LEU A 167 7.36 5.95 -15.20
CA LEU A 167 7.10 6.78 -16.38
C LEU A 167 5.61 6.77 -16.76
N PRO A 168 5.13 7.75 -17.54
CA PRO A 168 3.77 7.72 -18.07
C PRO A 168 3.49 6.46 -18.90
N SER A 169 2.29 5.90 -18.75
CA SER A 169 1.76 4.84 -19.61
C SER A 169 0.50 5.29 -20.35
N SER A 170 0.10 4.52 -21.35
CA SER A 170 -1.16 4.71 -22.06
C SER A 170 -1.89 3.39 -22.28
N THR A 171 -3.22 3.44 -22.18
CA THR A 171 -4.11 2.32 -22.51
C THR A 171 -4.83 2.61 -23.82
N ALA A 172 -4.97 1.60 -24.69
CA ALA A 172 -5.74 1.72 -25.92
C ALA A 172 -7.18 2.23 -25.67
N ILE A 173 -7.67 3.10 -26.55
CA ILE A 173 -9.03 3.67 -26.45
C ILE A 173 -10.07 2.55 -26.43
N GLY A 174 -10.94 2.57 -25.43
CA GLY A 174 -12.02 1.59 -25.27
C GLY A 174 -11.60 0.30 -24.54
N SER A 175 -10.31 0.12 -24.24
CA SER A 175 -9.86 -0.98 -23.38
C SER A 175 -10.10 -0.65 -21.91
N SER A 176 -10.32 -1.71 -21.13
CA SER A 176 -10.41 -1.66 -19.66
C SER A 176 -9.18 -2.26 -18.98
N ASP A 177 -8.14 -2.53 -19.76
CA ASP A 177 -6.88 -3.04 -19.27
C ASP A 177 -6.11 -1.96 -18.51
N ASP A 178 -5.38 -2.40 -17.50
CA ASP A 178 -4.52 -1.56 -16.68
C ASP A 178 -3.36 -2.40 -16.12
N ARG A 179 -2.37 -1.72 -15.55
CA ARG A 179 -1.29 -2.35 -14.81
C ARG A 179 -1.36 -1.87 -13.37
N LEU A 180 -1.91 -2.74 -12.51
CA LEU A 180 -1.99 -2.47 -11.09
C LEU A 180 -0.58 -2.51 -10.50
N GLY A 181 -0.07 -1.36 -10.07
CA GLY A 181 1.08 -1.28 -9.18
C GLY A 181 0.64 -1.56 -7.75
N LEU A 182 1.36 -2.43 -7.05
CA LEU A 182 1.18 -2.74 -5.64
C LEU A 182 2.53 -2.60 -4.94
N SER A 183 2.57 -1.98 -3.77
CA SER A 183 3.78 -1.90 -2.96
C SER A 183 3.48 -2.17 -1.49
N CYS A 184 4.34 -2.97 -0.87
CA CYS A 184 4.33 -3.28 0.55
C CYS A 184 5.22 -2.31 1.32
N LEU A 185 4.67 -1.71 2.38
CA LEU A 185 5.38 -0.75 3.21
C LEU A 185 4.98 -0.77 4.69
N LEU A 186 5.87 -0.22 5.52
CA LEU A 186 5.53 0.39 6.80
C LEU A 186 5.62 1.91 6.63
N PRO A 187 4.52 2.67 6.62
CA PRO A 187 4.61 4.12 6.50
C PRO A 187 5.32 4.72 7.73
N ASP A 188 6.24 5.67 7.57
CA ASP A 188 7.01 6.24 8.69
C ASP A 188 6.11 6.79 9.80
N SER A 189 4.96 7.33 9.40
CA SER A 189 3.99 7.87 10.35
C SER A 189 3.42 6.79 11.27
N ALA A 190 3.25 5.56 10.75
CA ALA A 190 2.86 4.38 11.49
C ALA A 190 4.03 3.82 12.31
N GLU A 191 5.22 3.72 11.72
CA GLU A 191 6.45 3.30 12.41
C GLU A 191 6.72 4.18 13.64
N ARG A 192 6.77 5.50 13.46
CA ARG A 192 6.91 6.46 14.57
C ARG A 192 5.81 6.35 15.62
N ALA A 193 4.60 5.90 15.23
CA ALA A 193 3.53 5.66 16.19
C ALA A 193 3.77 4.39 17.01
N ILE A 194 4.24 3.32 16.38
CA ILE A 194 4.63 2.06 17.02
C ILE A 194 5.79 2.30 18.00
N GLU A 195 6.82 3.05 17.59
CA GLU A 195 7.95 3.41 18.47
C GLU A 195 7.49 4.16 19.74
N ARG A 196 6.58 5.13 19.59
CA ARG A 196 5.99 5.85 20.73
C ARG A 196 5.18 4.92 21.63
N MET A 197 4.49 3.94 21.06
CA MET A 197 3.76 2.93 21.84
C MET A 197 4.73 2.05 22.62
N MET A 198 5.83 1.61 22.02
CA MET A 198 6.83 0.79 22.72
C MET A 198 7.54 1.56 23.85
N ALA A 199 7.91 2.82 23.63
CA ALA A 199 8.64 3.63 24.61
C ALA A 199 7.84 3.92 25.89
N VAL A 200 6.51 3.88 25.82
CA VAL A 200 5.62 4.18 26.94
C VAL A 200 5.26 2.92 27.75
N GLU A 201 5.28 1.71 27.15
CA GLU A 201 5.17 0.44 27.90
C GLU A 201 6.22 0.33 29.02
N ASP A 202 7.36 1.03 28.89
CA ASP A 202 8.46 1.07 29.86
C ASP A 202 8.29 2.08 31.02
N GLY A 203 7.18 2.85 31.11
CA GLY A 203 7.08 3.90 32.12
C GLY A 203 5.69 4.37 32.58
N GLU A 204 4.66 4.41 31.72
CA GLU A 204 3.31 4.85 32.10
C GLU A 204 2.24 4.21 31.20
N LYS A 205 1.09 3.77 31.74
CA LYS A 205 -0.04 3.34 30.90
C LYS A 205 -0.75 4.57 30.34
N LEU A 206 -0.47 4.93 29.09
CA LEU A 206 -1.33 5.86 28.36
C LEU A 206 -2.64 5.17 27.95
N ASP A 207 -3.74 5.93 28.02
CA ASP A 207 -5.08 5.55 27.54
C ASP A 207 -5.10 5.58 26.01
N TRP A 208 -4.53 4.56 25.37
CA TRP A 208 -4.44 4.47 23.90
C TRP A 208 -5.63 3.75 23.29
N THR A 209 -6.03 4.24 22.12
CA THR A 209 -7.00 3.55 21.27
C THR A 209 -6.34 3.13 19.97
N ILE A 210 -6.39 1.83 19.67
CA ILE A 210 -6.04 1.29 18.36
C ILE A 210 -7.32 1.27 17.51
N GLN A 211 -7.27 1.87 16.33
CA GLN A 211 -8.39 1.87 15.39
C GLN A 211 -8.31 0.64 14.48
N ASP A 212 -8.49 -0.54 15.08
CA ASP A 212 -8.50 -1.82 14.37
C ASP A 212 -9.87 -2.12 13.72
N LEU A 213 -10.04 -3.35 13.21
CA LEU A 213 -11.30 -3.78 12.60
C LEU A 213 -12.51 -3.56 13.51
N GLY A 214 -12.38 -3.98 14.77
CA GLY A 214 -13.48 -3.93 15.74
C GLY A 214 -13.85 -2.50 16.10
N HIS A 215 -12.84 -1.64 16.29
CA HIS A 215 -13.06 -0.22 16.55
C HIS A 215 -13.83 0.47 15.41
N LEU A 216 -13.37 0.31 14.16
CA LEU A 216 -14.02 0.94 13.00
C LEU A 216 -15.41 0.35 12.73
N HIS A 217 -15.60 -0.95 12.92
CA HIS A 217 -16.91 -1.57 12.84
C HIS A 217 -17.88 -0.95 13.86
N ASN A 218 -17.50 -0.89 15.13
CA ASN A 218 -18.33 -0.30 16.19
C ASN A 218 -18.64 1.18 15.93
N ASN A 219 -17.66 1.96 15.46
CA ASN A 219 -17.88 3.35 15.12
C ASN A 219 -18.81 3.52 13.90
N SER A 220 -18.78 2.59 12.94
CA SER A 220 -19.67 2.65 11.78
C SER A 220 -21.15 2.45 12.14
N LEU A 221 -21.47 1.78 13.26
CA LEU A 221 -22.84 1.61 13.77
C LEU A 221 -23.50 2.94 14.21
N LYS A 222 -22.71 4.02 14.34
CA LYS A 222 -23.20 5.37 14.64
C LYS A 222 -23.79 6.08 13.41
N TYR A 223 -23.73 5.47 12.23
CA TYR A 223 -24.15 6.06 10.96
C TYR A 223 -25.22 5.20 10.26
N ASP A 224 -26.10 5.84 9.49
CA ASP A 224 -27.04 5.19 8.61
C ASP A 224 -26.36 4.62 7.34
N SER A 225 -27.13 3.89 6.52
CA SER A 225 -26.64 3.31 5.26
C SER A 225 -26.23 4.33 4.20
N LYS A 226 -26.49 5.63 4.43
CA LYS A 226 -26.01 6.75 3.60
C LYS A 226 -24.77 7.40 4.19
N GLY A 227 -24.27 6.93 5.33
CA GLY A 227 -23.14 7.48 6.05
C GLY A 227 -23.47 8.74 6.83
N LYS A 228 -24.74 9.01 7.13
CA LYS A 228 -25.14 10.13 8.00
C LYS A 228 -25.18 9.68 9.46
N PRO A 229 -24.66 10.47 10.40
CA PRO A 229 -24.79 10.15 11.83
C PRO A 229 -26.27 10.00 12.21
N PHE A 230 -26.59 9.01 13.04
CA PHE A 230 -27.88 9.02 13.73
C PHE A 230 -27.91 10.22 14.69
N GLU A 231 -29.01 10.97 14.73
CA GLU A 231 -29.17 12.06 15.70
C GLU A 231 -29.07 11.46 17.12
N THR A 232 -28.06 11.90 17.88
CA THR A 232 -27.98 11.57 19.29
C THR A 232 -28.77 12.63 20.05
N ASN A 233 -29.70 12.20 20.91
CA ASN A 233 -30.47 13.11 21.79
C ASN A 233 -29.63 13.72 22.92
N ASP A 234 -28.32 13.53 22.91
CA ASP A 234 -27.42 14.00 23.96
C ASP A 234 -26.56 15.11 23.36
N GLY A 235 -26.84 16.34 23.78
CA GLY A 235 -26.17 17.57 23.33
C GLY A 235 -24.69 17.65 23.69
N VAL A 236 -23.88 16.78 23.09
CA VAL A 236 -22.44 16.90 23.00
C VAL A 236 -22.10 16.92 21.52
N ASP A 237 -21.87 18.13 21.02
CA ASP A 237 -21.39 18.41 19.68
C ASP A 237 -20.00 17.75 19.50
N LEU A 238 -19.98 16.48 19.07
CA LEU A 238 -18.77 15.87 18.54
C LEU A 238 -18.55 16.50 17.16
N GLN A 239 -17.87 17.64 17.14
CA GLN A 239 -17.23 18.19 15.95
C GLN A 239 -16.16 17.20 15.45
N ALA A 240 -16.60 16.10 14.85
CA ALA A 240 -15.78 15.35 13.91
C ALA A 240 -15.66 16.24 12.68
N SER A 241 -14.59 17.04 12.63
CA SER A 241 -14.17 17.70 11.40
C SER A 241 -14.13 16.63 10.29
N PRO A 242 -14.74 16.86 9.12
CA PRO A 242 -14.67 15.90 8.04
C PRO A 242 -13.19 15.65 7.71
N PRO A 243 -12.72 14.40 7.65
CA PRO A 243 -11.35 14.15 7.26
C PRO A 243 -11.16 14.67 5.84
N SER A 244 -10.22 15.59 5.68
CA SER A 244 -9.67 15.92 4.37
C SER A 244 -9.23 14.60 3.74
N ALA A 245 -9.69 14.31 2.53
CA ALA A 245 -9.10 13.23 1.76
C ALA A 245 -7.59 13.49 1.72
N CYS A 246 -6.78 12.57 2.26
CA CYS A 246 -5.34 12.62 2.06
C CYS A 246 -5.08 12.37 0.57
N VAL A 247 -5.21 13.43 -0.22
CA VAL A 247 -4.41 13.63 -1.42
C VAL A 247 -2.99 13.73 -0.88
N LEU A 248 -2.13 12.76 -1.20
CA LEU A 248 -0.70 13.02 -1.08
C LEU A 248 -0.39 14.14 -2.08
N ASP A 249 0.33 15.15 -1.61
CA ASP A 249 0.60 16.39 -2.33
C ASP A 249 0.94 16.15 -3.80
N GLU A 250 0.02 16.52 -4.69
CA GLU A 250 0.33 16.69 -6.11
C GLU A 250 1.07 18.02 -6.27
N ASP A 251 2.40 17.98 -6.21
CA ASP A 251 3.21 19.15 -6.54
C ASP A 251 3.82 19.09 -7.96
N SER A 252 3.33 20.05 -8.76
CA SER A 252 3.86 20.69 -9.96
C SER A 252 4.21 19.85 -11.19
N SER A 253 3.33 19.94 -12.19
CA SER A 253 3.62 19.66 -13.59
C SER A 253 4.83 20.48 -14.08
N THR A 254 5.91 19.77 -14.40
CA THR A 254 6.93 20.21 -15.35
C THR A 254 7.20 19.02 -16.27
N GLU A 255 7.30 19.29 -17.57
CA GLU A 255 7.29 18.27 -18.62
C GLU A 255 8.37 17.18 -18.41
N PRO A 256 8.04 15.90 -18.58
CA PRO A 256 9.03 14.83 -18.50
C PRO A 256 9.96 14.87 -19.70
N ASP A 257 11.27 14.81 -19.43
CA ASP A 257 12.31 14.69 -20.43
C ASP A 257 12.25 13.30 -21.09
N LYS A 258 11.63 13.25 -22.27
CA LYS A 258 11.47 12.03 -23.10
C LYS A 258 12.81 11.49 -23.65
N SER A 259 13.94 12.14 -23.37
CA SER A 259 15.25 11.77 -23.92
C SER A 259 15.94 10.59 -23.20
N LEU A 260 15.50 10.19 -22.02
CA LEU A 260 16.23 9.22 -21.17
C LEU A 260 16.08 7.75 -21.57
N SER A 261 15.05 7.40 -22.34
CA SER A 261 14.77 6.00 -22.74
C SER A 261 15.92 5.33 -23.52
N SER A 262 16.72 6.12 -24.27
CA SER A 262 17.74 5.56 -25.18
C SER A 262 19.07 5.19 -24.51
N GLN A 263 19.28 5.50 -23.23
CA GLN A 263 20.56 5.31 -22.53
C GLN A 263 20.52 4.35 -21.33
N LEU A 264 19.35 3.80 -20.99
CA LEU A 264 19.17 2.94 -19.82
C LEU A 264 19.55 1.48 -20.12
N LYS A 265 20.22 0.82 -19.17
CA LYS A 265 20.33 -0.63 -19.14
C LYS A 265 18.98 -1.22 -18.77
N VAL A 266 18.28 -1.74 -19.78
CA VAL A 266 16.94 -2.30 -19.61
C VAL A 266 17.04 -3.73 -19.10
N ALA A 267 16.48 -3.99 -17.91
CA ALA A 267 16.21 -5.34 -17.45
C ALA A 267 14.82 -5.74 -17.96
N ARG A 268 14.76 -6.79 -18.78
CA ARG A 268 13.47 -7.44 -19.09
C ARG A 268 13.15 -8.43 -17.97
N PRO A 269 11.90 -8.45 -17.46
CA PRO A 269 11.48 -9.49 -16.52
C PRO A 269 11.82 -10.87 -17.08
N THR A 270 12.55 -11.68 -16.30
CA THR A 270 12.89 -13.04 -16.68
C THR A 270 11.76 -13.96 -16.23
N GLN A 271 11.25 -14.82 -17.13
CA GLN A 271 10.31 -15.86 -16.71
C GLN A 271 11.01 -16.81 -15.74
N LEU A 272 10.59 -16.79 -14.48
CA LEU A 272 10.87 -17.88 -13.54
C LEU A 272 9.95 -19.06 -13.89
N HIS A 273 10.49 -20.12 -14.49
CA HIS A 273 9.79 -21.41 -14.55
C HIS A 273 9.74 -21.99 -13.13
N ARG A 274 8.64 -21.72 -12.42
CA ARG A 274 8.37 -22.34 -11.12
C ARG A 274 7.99 -23.80 -11.37
N SER A 275 8.74 -24.72 -10.76
CA SER A 275 8.37 -26.14 -10.75
C SER A 275 7.15 -26.29 -9.86
N THR A 276 6.06 -26.82 -10.41
CA THR A 276 4.83 -27.15 -9.68
C THR A 276 5.07 -28.22 -8.63
#